data_AF-T0FNH9-F1
#
_entry.id   AF-T0FNH9-F1
#
_cell.length_a   1.000
_cell.length_b   1.000
_cell.length_c   1.000
_cell.angle_alpha   90.00
_cell.angle_beta   90.00
_cell.angle_gamma   90.00
#
_symmetry.space_group_name_H-M   'P 1'
#
loop_
_entity.id
_entity.type
_entity.pdbx_description
1 polymer ?
#
loop_
_entity_poly.entity_id
_entity_poly.type
_entity_poly.pdbx_seq_one_letter_code
_entity_poly.pdbx_strand_id
1 'polypeptide(L)'
;MQDKPTSIDLIESIQDFLMKEILPQFKDKDLLSYKTLVSWNMLGVVSREIRFGEELLDRELDRLTKLLNKDFTLPSTLGEKKKLAYAWNVELRDKIRKEKLSLEDSAYWDHVKKTVMEKVEITNPRFSTES
;
A
#
# COMPACT_ATOMS: atom_id res chain seq x y z
N MET A 1 17.73 10.46 -26.43
CA MET A 1 16.63 9.48 -26.31
C MET A 1 15.55 10.19 -25.53
N GLN A 2 14.35 10.38 -26.09
CA GLN A 2 13.27 11.05 -25.37
C GLN A 2 12.71 10.04 -24.38
N ASP A 3 12.96 10.24 -23.09
CA ASP A 3 12.46 9.34 -22.06
C ASP A 3 10.94 9.35 -22.08
N LYS A 4 10.34 8.16 -22.17
CA LYS A 4 8.88 8.02 -22.12
C LYS A 4 8.43 8.35 -20.70
N PRO A 5 7.30 9.07 -20.53
CA PRO A 5 6.76 9.34 -19.20
C PRO A 5 6.47 8.02 -18.47
N THR A 6 6.76 7.99 -17.18
CA THR A 6 6.46 6.85 -16.32
C THR A 6 4.95 6.78 -16.05
N SER A 7 4.46 5.63 -15.56
CA SER A 7 3.06 5.51 -15.14
C SER A 7 2.68 6.54 -14.08
N ILE A 8 3.62 6.90 -13.20
CA ILE A 8 3.44 7.92 -12.18
C ILE A 8 3.27 9.30 -12.82
N ASP A 9 4.13 9.68 -13.76
CA ASP A 9 4.06 10.99 -14.45
C ASP A 9 2.72 11.14 -15.19
N LEU A 10 2.23 10.05 -15.78
CA LEU A 10 0.92 10.02 -16.45
C LEU A 10 -0.23 10.21 -15.46
N ILE A 11 -0.19 9.52 -14.31
CA ILE A 11 -1.24 9.65 -13.29
C ILE A 11 -1.25 11.07 -12.71
N GLU A 12 -0.08 11.64 -12.41
CA GLU A 12 0.04 12.99 -11.87
C GLU A 12 -0.45 14.04 -12.88
N SER A 13 -0.14 13.86 -14.16
CA SER A 13 -0.67 14.73 -15.23
C SER A 13 -2.20 14.69 -15.30
N ILE A 14 -2.81 13.51 -15.15
CA ILE A 14 -4.27 13.36 -15.12
C ILE A 14 -4.86 14.02 -13.86
N GLN A 15 -4.22 13.84 -12.70
CA GLN A 15 -4.65 14.48 -11.46
C GLN A 15 -4.64 16.01 -11.59
N ASP A 16 -3.59 16.56 -12.19
CA ASP A 16 -3.47 17.99 -12.47
C ASP A 16 -4.58 18.48 -13.40
N PHE A 17 -4.84 17.76 -14.49
CA PHE A 17 -5.94 18.06 -15.41
C PHE A 17 -7.30 18.06 -14.69
N LEU A 18 -7.58 17.04 -13.86
CA LEU A 18 -8.82 16.96 -13.10
C LEU A 18 -9.03 18.17 -12.19
N MET A 19 -7.97 18.64 -11.53
CA MET A 19 -8.07 19.74 -10.56
C MET A 19 -8.04 21.12 -11.20
N LYS A 20 -7.19 21.32 -12.21
CA LYS A 20 -6.94 22.62 -12.83
C LYS A 20 -7.94 22.93 -13.95
N GLU A 21 -8.41 21.92 -14.67
CA GLU A 21 -9.25 22.11 -15.85
C GLU A 21 -10.67 21.61 -15.66
N ILE A 22 -10.87 20.43 -15.06
CA ILE A 22 -12.20 19.81 -14.94
C ILE A 22 -13.00 20.34 -13.75
N LEU A 23 -12.45 20.29 -12.54
CA LEU A 23 -13.17 20.70 -11.31
C LEU A 23 -13.74 22.12 -11.40
N PRO A 24 -13.04 23.13 -11.96
CA PRO A 24 -13.59 24.48 -12.09
C PRO A 24 -14.84 24.59 -12.98
N GLN A 25 -15.11 23.61 -13.86
CA GLN A 25 -16.29 23.57 -14.72
C GLN A 25 -17.56 23.10 -13.97
N PHE A 26 -17.41 22.57 -12.76
CA PHE A 26 -18.49 21.96 -11.97
C PHE A 26 -18.82 22.73 -10.70
N LYS A 27 -18.44 24.01 -10.59
CA LYS A 27 -18.64 24.84 -9.38
C LYS A 27 -20.07 24.80 -8.82
N ASP A 28 -21.08 24.72 -9.68
CA ASP A 28 -22.50 24.69 -9.27
C ASP A 28 -23.13 23.28 -9.37
N LYS A 29 -22.30 22.24 -9.53
CA LYS A 29 -22.73 20.84 -9.72
C LYS A 29 -22.08 19.95 -8.68
N ASP A 30 -22.58 20.01 -7.45
CA ASP A 30 -22.03 19.31 -6.28
C ASP A 30 -21.68 17.84 -6.53
N LEU A 31 -22.61 17.08 -7.14
CA LEU A 31 -22.38 15.66 -7.42
C LEU A 31 -21.19 15.41 -8.38
N LEU A 32 -21.02 16.27 -9.39
CA LEU A 32 -19.90 16.13 -10.33
C LEU A 32 -18.58 16.59 -9.69
N SER A 33 -18.60 17.70 -8.95
CA SER A 33 -17.44 18.15 -8.16
C SER A 33 -16.97 17.08 -7.18
N TYR A 34 -17.90 16.46 -6.46
CA TYR A 34 -17.60 15.34 -5.58
C TYR A 34 -16.95 14.17 -6.33
N LYS A 35 -17.54 13.72 -7.45
CA LYS A 35 -16.98 12.63 -8.26
C LYS A 35 -15.58 12.94 -8.77
N THR A 36 -15.31 14.18 -9.20
CA THR A 36 -13.97 14.61 -9.63
C THR A 36 -12.96 14.53 -8.50
N LEU A 37 -13.30 14.99 -7.30
CA LEU A 37 -12.44 14.90 -6.12
C LEU A 37 -12.16 13.44 -5.72
N VAL A 38 -13.18 12.57 -5.78
CA VAL A 38 -13.02 11.13 -5.54
C VAL A 38 -12.08 10.51 -6.57
N SER A 39 -12.27 10.78 -7.85
CA SER A 39 -11.38 10.27 -8.91
C SER A 39 -9.94 10.76 -8.73
N TRP A 40 -9.75 12.06 -8.42
CA TRP A 40 -8.44 12.61 -8.11
C TRP A 40 -7.78 11.91 -6.91
N ASN A 41 -8.54 11.64 -5.85
CA ASN A 41 -8.05 10.93 -4.67
C ASN A 41 -7.66 9.48 -4.98
N MET A 42 -8.48 8.75 -5.73
CA MET A 42 -8.20 7.37 -6.15
C MET A 42 -6.92 7.27 -6.97
N LEU A 43 -6.69 8.22 -7.90
CA LEU A 43 -5.44 8.30 -8.64
C LEU A 43 -4.23 8.53 -7.70
N GLY A 44 -4.39 9.36 -6.67
CA GLY A 44 -3.36 9.58 -5.66
C GLY A 44 -3.08 8.34 -4.80
N VAL A 45 -4.07 7.46 -4.58
CA VAL A 45 -3.86 6.14 -3.95
C VAL A 45 -3.01 5.26 -4.87
N VAL A 46 -3.38 5.15 -6.15
CA VAL A 46 -2.64 4.34 -7.13
C VAL A 46 -1.19 4.80 -7.28
N SER A 47 -0.94 6.12 -7.36
CA SER A 47 0.43 6.66 -7.41
C SER A 47 1.26 6.24 -6.20
N ARG A 48 0.68 6.29 -4.99
CA ARG A 48 1.37 5.86 -3.77
C ARG A 48 1.61 4.36 -3.74
N GLU A 49 0.66 3.55 -4.21
CA GLU A 49 0.83 2.10 -4.32
C GLU A 49 2.00 1.76 -5.26
N ILE A 50 2.11 2.43 -6.42
CA ILE A 50 3.22 2.22 -7.35
C ILE A 50 4.55 2.66 -6.73
N ARG A 51 4.58 3.80 -6.02
CA ARG A 51 5.82 4.35 -5.42
C ARG A 51 6.34 3.53 -4.25
N PHE A 52 5.46 3.08 -3.36
CA PHE A 52 5.84 2.50 -2.07
C PHE A 52 5.47 1.03 -1.90
N GLY A 53 4.57 0.50 -2.72
CA GLY A 53 3.99 -0.83 -2.50
C GLY A 53 5.01 -1.96 -2.52
N GLU A 54 6.01 -1.89 -3.41
CA GLU A 54 7.07 -2.91 -3.45
C GLU A 54 8.00 -2.82 -2.23
N GLU A 55 8.40 -1.61 -1.84
CA GLU A 55 9.26 -1.40 -0.66
C GLU A 55 8.56 -1.86 0.62
N LEU A 56 7.28 -1.53 0.79
CA LEU A 56 6.50 -1.98 1.95
C LEU A 56 6.35 -3.50 1.99
N LEU A 57 6.21 -4.13 0.83
CA LEU A 57 6.17 -5.58 0.71
C LEU A 57 7.51 -6.23 1.08
N ASP A 58 8.63 -5.62 0.72
CA ASP A 58 9.97 -6.08 1.10
C ASP A 58 10.16 -6.02 2.62
N ARG A 59 9.71 -4.93 3.26
CA ARG A 59 9.71 -4.81 4.73
C ARG A 59 8.79 -5.83 5.39
N GLU A 60 7.62 -6.11 4.82
CA GLU A 60 6.69 -7.14 5.32
C GLU A 60 7.35 -8.52 5.28
N LEU A 61 8.00 -8.86 4.16
CA LEU A 61 8.73 -10.12 4.00
C LEU A 61 9.88 -10.26 5.00
N ASP A 62 10.69 -9.21 5.23
CA ASP A 62 11.76 -9.22 6.25
C ASP A 62 11.24 -9.42 7.68
N ARG A 63 10.05 -8.90 8.00
CA ARG A 63 9.42 -9.21 9.30
C ARG A 63 8.94 -10.66 9.37
N LEU A 64 8.38 -11.19 8.29
CA LEU A 64 7.87 -12.57 8.23
C LEU A 64 9.00 -13.60 8.30
N THR A 65 10.16 -13.36 7.69
CA THR A 65 11.32 -14.27 7.81
C THR A 65 11.73 -14.47 9.26
N LYS A 66 11.80 -13.38 10.04
CA LYS A 66 12.13 -13.38 11.47
C LYS A 66 11.09 -14.13 12.30
N LEU A 67 9.80 -13.92 12.05
CA LEU A 67 8.72 -14.56 12.83
C LEU A 67 8.54 -16.05 12.54
N LEU A 68 8.86 -16.47 11.32
CA LEU A 68 8.74 -17.86 10.86
C LEU A 68 10.08 -18.61 10.88
N ASN A 69 11.17 -17.96 11.29
CA ASN A 69 12.55 -18.50 11.28
C ASN A 69 12.93 -19.11 9.92
N LYS A 70 12.75 -18.33 8.84
CA LYS A 70 13.07 -18.77 7.48
C LYS A 70 14.35 -18.11 6.97
N ASP A 71 15.26 -18.94 6.46
CA ASP A 71 16.37 -18.45 5.63
C ASP A 71 15.84 -18.10 4.24
N PHE A 72 16.05 -16.85 3.82
CA PHE A 72 15.39 -16.35 2.62
C PHE A 72 16.18 -15.28 1.87
N THR A 73 16.11 -15.37 0.55
CA THR A 73 16.58 -14.36 -0.40
C THR A 73 15.37 -13.75 -1.10
N LEU A 74 15.27 -12.42 -1.12
CA LEU A 74 14.13 -11.74 -1.76
C LEU A 74 13.96 -12.14 -3.23
N PRO A 75 12.72 -12.39 -3.70
CA PRO A 75 12.45 -12.68 -5.10
C PRO A 75 12.67 -11.42 -5.94
N SER A 76 12.97 -11.59 -7.21
CA SER A 76 13.31 -10.48 -8.11
C SER A 76 12.07 -9.74 -8.66
N THR A 77 10.89 -10.35 -8.60
CA THR A 77 9.67 -9.75 -9.17
C THR A 77 8.62 -9.41 -8.13
N LEU A 78 7.91 -8.31 -8.35
CA LEU A 78 6.77 -7.89 -7.51
C LEU A 78 5.69 -8.98 -7.40
N GLY A 79 5.43 -9.71 -8.50
CA GLY A 79 4.44 -10.78 -8.52
C GLY A 79 4.80 -11.95 -7.60
N GLU A 80 6.07 -12.35 -7.57
CA GLU A 80 6.57 -13.41 -6.67
C GLU A 80 6.57 -12.93 -5.22
N LYS A 81 7.02 -11.70 -4.95
CA LYS A 81 6.94 -11.07 -3.62
C LYS A 81 5.51 -11.12 -3.07
N LYS A 82 4.50 -10.75 -3.89
CA LYS A 82 3.08 -10.77 -3.48
C LYS A 82 2.60 -12.18 -3.14
N LYS A 83 2.90 -13.17 -3.98
CA LYS A 83 2.54 -14.57 -3.75
C LYS A 83 3.17 -15.12 -2.46
N LEU A 84 4.43 -14.79 -2.24
CA LEU A 84 5.17 -15.25 -1.07
C LEU A 84 4.64 -14.64 0.22
N ALA A 85 4.46 -13.31 0.24
CA ALA A 85 3.90 -12.62 1.40
C ALA A 85 2.52 -13.19 1.76
N TYR A 86 1.68 -13.48 0.76
CA TYR A 86 0.40 -14.14 0.99
C TYR A 86 0.57 -15.53 1.64
N ALA A 87 1.43 -16.38 1.09
CA ALA A 87 1.65 -17.74 1.61
C ALA A 87 2.16 -17.72 3.06
N TRP A 88 3.09 -16.82 3.38
CA TRP A 88 3.65 -16.70 4.72
C TRP A 88 2.71 -16.07 5.73
N ASN A 89 1.85 -15.14 5.32
CA ASN A 89 0.77 -14.65 6.17
C ASN A 89 -0.23 -15.77 6.51
N VAL A 90 -0.53 -16.67 5.56
CA VAL A 90 -1.37 -17.84 5.81
C VAL A 90 -0.72 -18.78 6.83
N GLU A 91 0.57 -19.06 6.66
CA GLU A 91 1.34 -19.88 7.61
C GLU A 91 1.41 -19.24 9.00
N LEU A 92 1.68 -17.94 9.07
CA LEU A 92 1.71 -17.19 10.33
C LEU A 92 0.35 -17.24 11.04
N ARG A 93 -0.75 -17.04 10.31
CA ARG A 93 -2.12 -17.18 10.84
C ARG A 93 -2.33 -18.57 11.45
N ASP A 94 -1.91 -19.62 10.74
CA ASP A 94 -2.11 -20.99 11.18
C ASP A 94 -1.25 -21.32 12.41
N LYS A 95 -0.02 -20.79 12.47
CA LYS A 95 0.85 -20.85 13.66
C LYS A 95 0.20 -20.17 14.86
N ILE A 96 -0.25 -18.91 14.73
CA ILE A 96 -0.93 -18.15 15.78
C ILE A 96 -2.13 -18.91 16.33
N ARG A 97 -2.96 -19.48 15.44
CA ARG A 97 -4.13 -20.28 15.85
C ARG A 97 -3.76 -21.57 16.57
N LYS A 98 -2.76 -22.29 16.07
CA LYS A 98 -2.32 -23.58 16.62
C LYS A 98 -1.69 -23.42 18.00
N GLU A 99 -0.81 -22.43 18.15
CA GLU A 99 -0.06 -22.17 19.38
C GLU A 99 -0.86 -21.34 20.40
N LYS A 100 -2.05 -20.86 20.03
CA LYS A 100 -2.91 -19.99 20.86
C LYS A 100 -2.17 -18.76 21.37
N LEU A 101 -1.31 -18.20 20.52
CA LEU A 101 -0.53 -17.00 20.82
C LEU A 101 -1.48 -15.84 21.11
N SER A 102 -1.16 -15.07 22.15
CA SER A 102 -2.03 -14.00 22.66
C SER A 102 -1.46 -12.62 22.34
N LEU A 103 -2.19 -11.56 22.70
CA LEU A 103 -1.71 -10.17 22.58
C LEU A 103 -0.45 -9.88 23.41
N GLU A 104 -0.08 -10.76 24.35
CA GLU A 104 1.16 -10.67 25.13
C GLU A 104 2.40 -11.03 24.31
N ASP A 105 2.22 -11.73 23.17
CA ASP A 105 3.31 -12.05 22.23
C ASP A 105 3.58 -10.85 21.31
N SER A 106 4.25 -9.84 21.88
CA SER A 106 4.50 -8.52 21.27
C SER A 106 4.90 -8.57 19.79
N ALA A 107 5.81 -9.48 19.41
CA ALA A 107 6.36 -9.53 18.05
C ALA A 107 5.31 -9.85 16.96
N TYR A 108 4.33 -10.73 17.24
CA TYR A 108 3.28 -11.08 16.28
C TYR A 108 2.26 -9.96 16.14
N TRP A 109 1.88 -9.36 17.26
CA TRP A 109 0.98 -8.22 17.28
C TRP A 109 1.61 -7.00 16.57
N ASP A 110 2.87 -6.71 16.85
CA ASP A 110 3.61 -5.60 16.23
C ASP A 110 3.70 -5.77 14.72
N HIS A 111 3.95 -7.00 14.24
CA HIS A 111 3.94 -7.28 12.81
C HIS A 111 2.57 -6.99 12.18
N VAL A 112 1.48 -7.53 12.74
CA VAL A 112 0.12 -7.33 12.21
C VAL A 112 -0.23 -5.85 12.21
N LYS A 113 0.01 -5.16 13.33
CA LYS A 113 -0.24 -3.72 13.48
C LYS A 113 0.54 -2.93 12.44
N LYS A 114 1.84 -3.17 12.30
CA LYS A 114 2.70 -2.44 11.37
C LYS A 114 2.29 -2.67 9.92
N THR A 115 2.01 -3.91 9.53
CA THR A 115 1.55 -4.25 8.17
C THR A 115 0.21 -3.59 7.83
N VAL A 116 -0.71 -3.51 8.80
CA VAL A 116 -1.99 -2.80 8.62
C VAL A 116 -1.76 -1.29 8.48
N MET A 117 -0.96 -0.68 9.35
CA MET A 117 -0.64 0.75 9.28
C MET A 117 -0.05 1.11 7.92
N GLU A 118 0.96 0.37 7.45
CA GLU A 118 1.61 0.58 6.15
C GLU A 118 0.61 0.49 4.98
N LYS A 119 -0.34 -0.45 5.02
CA LYS A 119 -1.39 -0.58 4.00
C LYS A 119 -2.40 0.57 4.07
N VAL A 120 -2.75 1.03 5.27
CA VAL A 120 -3.66 2.15 5.46
C VAL A 120 -3.03 3.45 4.99
N GLU A 121 -1.74 3.68 5.24
CA GLU A 121 -1.01 4.88 4.79
C GLU A 121 -1.03 5.05 3.26
N ILE A 122 -0.98 3.95 2.49
CA ILE A 122 -1.13 3.99 1.01
C ILE A 122 -2.52 4.50 0.61
N THR A 123 -3.56 4.12 1.33
CA THR A 123 -4.94 4.51 0.97
C THR A 123 -5.29 5.89 1.53
N ASN A 124 -4.85 6.20 2.74
CA ASN A 124 -5.11 7.45 3.44
C ASN A 124 -3.83 8.04 4.04
N PRO A 125 -3.28 9.12 3.45
CA PRO A 125 -2.00 9.67 3.84
C PRO A 125 -2.05 10.38 5.20
N ARG A 126 -3.24 10.65 5.76
CA ARG A 126 -3.35 11.26 7.09
C ARG A 126 -2.86 10.34 8.21
N PHE A 127 -2.75 9.04 7.96
CA PHE A 127 -2.28 8.08 8.94
C PHE A 127 -0.75 8.00 9.06
N SER A 128 0.01 8.69 8.21
CA SER A 128 1.48 8.73 8.31
C SER A 128 2.00 9.77 9.31
N THR A 129 1.13 10.61 9.88
CA THR A 129 1.51 11.78 10.71
C THR A 129 1.34 11.56 12.22
N GLU A 130 0.85 10.41 12.65
CA GLU A 130 0.81 10.02 14.07
C GLU A 130 1.96 9.04 14.35
N SER A 131 3.13 9.57 14.68
CA SER A 131 4.29 8.82 15.22
C SER A 131 4.52 9.18 16.68
#